data_AF-A0A952QZJ7-F1
#
_entry.id   AF-A0A952QZJ7-F1
#
_cell.length_a   1.000
_cell.length_b   1.000
_cell.length_c   1.000
_cell.angle_alpha   90.00
_cell.angle_beta   90.00
_cell.angle_gamma   90.00
#
_symmetry.space_group_name_H-M   'P 1'
#
loop_
_entity.id
_entity.type
_entity.pdbx_description
1 polymer ?
#
loop_
_entity_poly.entity_id
_entity_poly.type
_entity_poly.pdbx_seq_one_letter_code
_entity_poly.pdbx_strand_id
1 'polypeptide(L)'
;MPTAYPDARGRELLALVMQRLSVDERLCQWHDDGFTWWISDFAQRFRVWQPGATAGADGTAEAGLRRLSVTTDYLRGVVHSEGNVRALIDSGHVTGAMTNILRVDDRLILRTCAAVTRENEDQQVAVVVAAAMAAHIVFGRFAAKYASALRRQDERLAGIAPDVSQHPVTGQRTWWHPQDDAFHAIFRAQGERPLEGEQRLSLTTVTERLRADDRRVSFQEAGDVLTVSGEKSGWDYELNLNIRRRHPAVGHGLYVDLRLFPPPTFPEPVSGELLSELDELGWRHKVTALHTGGWLYYPAPFRTVVDPSTSQETLLPVKRTMLLYPGFYPNAAVRPGLEVTAARDGLARMEWAVDWLEAGRSAPQPRGGSPRPSGRSCACRGSR
;
A
#
# COMPACT_ATOMS: atom_id res chain seq x y z
N MET A 1 9.43 -4.32 -16.52
CA MET A 1 9.15 -2.89 -16.31
C MET A 1 9.99 -2.08 -17.30
N PRO A 2 9.54 -0.92 -17.81
CA PRO A 2 10.32 -0.12 -18.74
C PRO A 2 11.61 0.38 -18.05
N THR A 3 12.75 0.03 -18.65
CA THR A 3 14.12 0.33 -18.21
C THR A 3 14.60 1.64 -18.82
N ALA A 4 13.98 2.76 -18.47
CA ALA A 4 14.49 4.06 -18.87
C ALA A 4 15.27 4.67 -17.70
N TYR A 5 16.51 5.09 -17.96
CA TYR A 5 17.24 5.99 -17.06
C TYR A 5 16.33 7.16 -16.67
N PRO A 6 16.32 7.59 -15.39
CA PRO A 6 15.62 8.76 -14.96
C PRO A 6 16.21 9.92 -15.73
N ASP A 7 15.32 10.67 -16.37
CA ASP A 7 15.66 11.94 -16.96
C ASP A 7 16.22 12.89 -15.88
N ALA A 8 16.69 14.08 -16.30
CA ALA A 8 17.25 15.06 -15.37
C ALA A 8 16.33 15.32 -14.17
N ARG A 9 15.02 15.36 -14.42
CA ARG A 9 14.01 15.59 -13.39
C ARG A 9 13.82 14.40 -12.45
N GLY A 10 13.90 13.17 -12.94
CA GLY A 10 13.90 11.99 -12.07
C GLY A 10 15.09 11.98 -11.13
N ARG A 11 16.27 12.44 -11.59
CA ARG A 11 17.46 12.62 -10.75
C ARG A 11 17.28 13.70 -9.70
N GLU A 12 16.65 14.83 -10.04
CA GLU A 12 16.30 15.89 -9.07
C GLU A 12 15.39 15.36 -7.95
N LEU A 13 14.38 14.56 -8.29
CA LEU A 13 13.48 13.94 -7.29
C LEU A 13 14.24 13.00 -6.36
N LEU A 14 15.15 12.19 -6.89
CA LEU A 14 15.98 11.30 -6.08
C LEU A 14 16.94 12.10 -5.18
N ALA A 15 17.52 13.19 -5.68
CA ALA A 15 18.35 14.08 -4.87
C ALA A 15 17.56 14.72 -3.72
N LEU A 16 16.30 15.12 -3.97
CA LEU A 16 15.41 15.64 -2.93
C LEU A 16 15.08 14.59 -1.87
N VAL A 17 14.85 13.34 -2.27
CA VAL A 17 14.68 12.21 -1.34
C VAL A 17 15.94 12.06 -0.47
N MET A 18 17.11 12.04 -1.08
CA MET A 18 18.39 11.89 -0.37
C MET A 18 18.63 13.03 0.61
N GLN A 19 18.34 14.27 0.21
CA GLN A 19 18.45 15.44 1.08
C GLN A 19 17.55 15.31 2.31
N ARG A 20 16.28 14.95 2.11
CA ARG A 20 15.29 14.80 3.20
C ARG A 20 15.62 13.66 4.15
N LEU A 21 16.16 12.57 3.63
CA LEU A 21 16.63 11.43 4.41
C LEU A 21 18.07 11.60 4.91
N SER A 22 18.72 12.75 4.68
CA SER A 22 20.13 12.99 5.02
C SER A 22 21.02 11.78 4.67
N VAL A 23 20.82 11.24 3.46
CA VAL A 23 21.45 10.00 3.03
C VAL A 23 22.96 10.19 2.91
N ASP A 24 23.73 9.34 3.58
CA ASP A 24 25.15 9.18 3.30
C ASP A 24 25.30 8.38 2.00
N GLU A 25 25.81 9.01 0.96
CA GLU A 25 26.04 8.40 -0.35
C GLU A 25 26.93 7.15 -0.28
N ARG A 26 27.81 7.06 0.72
CA ARG A 26 28.69 5.90 0.93
C ARG A 26 27.91 4.65 1.38
N LEU A 27 26.68 4.83 1.83
CA LEU A 27 25.74 3.76 2.20
C LEU A 27 24.73 3.47 1.10
N CYS A 28 24.99 3.96 -0.12
CA CYS A 28 24.11 3.79 -1.26
C CYS A 28 24.81 3.09 -2.43
N GLN A 29 23.98 2.40 -3.21
CA GLN A 29 24.33 1.92 -4.53
C GLN A 29 23.38 2.54 -5.55
N TRP A 30 23.94 3.27 -6.50
CA TRP A 30 23.19 3.80 -7.64
C TRP A 30 22.93 2.71 -8.67
N HIS A 31 21.76 2.81 -9.28
CA HIS A 31 21.29 2.02 -10.41
C HIS A 31 20.75 2.99 -11.45
N ASP A 32 20.45 2.46 -12.63
CA ASP A 32 19.85 3.25 -13.69
C ASP A 32 18.59 3.94 -13.19
N ASP A 33 17.62 3.24 -12.59
CA ASP A 33 16.31 3.76 -12.18
C ASP A 33 16.23 4.32 -10.75
N GLY A 34 17.36 4.49 -10.04
CA GLY A 34 17.44 5.13 -8.72
C GLY A 34 18.55 4.60 -7.83
N PHE A 35 18.38 4.57 -6.50
CA PHE A 35 19.39 4.02 -5.59
C PHE A 35 18.84 2.98 -4.59
N THR A 36 19.71 2.11 -4.10
CA THR A 36 19.46 1.32 -2.88
C THR A 36 20.21 1.95 -1.73
N TRP A 37 19.60 2.05 -0.56
CA TRP A 37 20.17 2.61 0.65
C TRP A 37 20.17 1.57 1.78
N TRP A 38 21.31 1.45 2.47
CA TRP A 38 21.49 0.57 3.63
C TRP A 38 21.76 1.40 4.87
N ILE A 39 20.69 1.96 5.42
CA ILE A 39 20.76 2.67 6.70
C ILE A 39 20.97 1.72 7.88
N SER A 40 20.44 0.49 7.86
CA SER A 40 20.66 -0.54 8.89
C SER A 40 20.57 -1.92 8.23
N ASP A 41 19.97 -2.89 8.92
CA ASP A 41 19.89 -4.29 8.50
C ASP A 41 19.09 -4.52 7.21
N PHE A 42 18.23 -3.59 6.78
CA PHE A 42 17.37 -3.76 5.61
C PHE A 42 17.74 -2.80 4.49
N ALA A 43 17.77 -3.33 3.26
CA ALA A 43 17.98 -2.54 2.06
C ALA A 43 16.67 -1.84 1.64
N GLN A 44 16.74 -0.55 1.34
CA GLN A 44 15.62 0.22 0.81
C GLN A 44 15.91 0.67 -0.62
N ARG A 45 15.09 0.26 -1.58
CA ARG A 45 15.25 0.60 -3.00
C ARG A 45 14.31 1.75 -3.37
N PHE A 46 14.87 2.91 -3.71
CA PHE A 46 14.13 4.08 -4.19
C PHE A 46 14.18 4.19 -5.71
N ARG A 47 13.03 4.12 -6.37
CA ARG A 47 12.94 4.15 -7.83
C ARG A 47 12.15 5.36 -8.31
N VAL A 48 12.56 5.91 -9.45
CA VAL A 48 11.78 6.87 -10.21
C VAL A 48 11.61 6.37 -11.63
N TRP A 49 10.37 6.29 -12.11
CA TRP A 49 10.07 5.97 -13.50
C TRP A 49 8.93 6.84 -14.02
N GLN A 50 8.84 6.96 -15.34
CA GLN A 50 7.65 7.52 -15.98
C GLN A 50 6.70 6.37 -16.31
N PRO A 51 5.40 6.46 -15.98
CA PRO A 51 4.43 5.58 -16.58
C PRO A 51 4.56 5.72 -18.11
N GLY A 52 4.64 4.61 -18.84
CA GLY A 52 4.74 4.67 -20.30
C GLY A 52 3.62 5.56 -20.87
N ALA A 53 3.95 6.37 -21.87
CA ALA A 53 3.00 7.29 -22.51
C ALA A 53 1.90 6.49 -23.23
N THR A 54 0.88 6.04 -22.50
CA THR A 54 -0.42 5.75 -23.08
C THR A 54 -1.23 7.03 -22.93
N ALA A 55 -1.44 7.72 -24.05
CA ALA A 55 -2.36 8.85 -24.13
C ALA A 55 -3.62 8.53 -23.32
N GLY A 56 -4.04 9.45 -22.45
CA GLY A 56 -5.36 9.36 -21.85
C GLY A 56 -6.44 9.26 -22.95
N ALA A 57 -7.66 8.85 -22.58
CA ALA A 57 -8.79 8.86 -23.52
C ALA A 57 -9.10 10.27 -24.09
N ASP A 58 -8.50 11.28 -23.47
CA ASP A 58 -8.48 12.71 -23.74
C ASP A 58 -7.20 13.20 -24.46
N GLY A 59 -6.28 12.29 -24.85
CA GLY A 59 -5.10 12.64 -25.64
C GLY A 59 -4.01 13.41 -24.90
N THR A 60 -4.18 13.72 -23.61
CA THR A 60 -3.10 14.28 -22.81
C THR A 60 -2.13 13.14 -22.44
N ALA A 61 -0.95 13.14 -23.05
CA ALA A 61 0.21 12.61 -22.34
C ALA A 61 0.37 13.53 -21.13
N GLU A 62 0.27 13.00 -19.90
CA GLU A 62 0.62 13.77 -18.69
C GLU A 62 2.14 14.02 -18.71
N ALA A 63 2.57 14.93 -19.57
CA ALA A 63 3.94 15.34 -19.76
C ALA A 63 4.45 15.87 -18.41
N GLY A 64 5.23 15.05 -17.70
CA GLY A 64 5.79 15.41 -16.40
C GLY A 64 5.35 14.53 -15.23
N LEU A 65 4.38 13.63 -15.39
CA LEU A 65 4.07 12.66 -14.34
C LEU A 65 5.21 11.65 -14.17
N ARG A 66 5.69 11.50 -12.94
CA ARG A 66 6.66 10.47 -12.53
C ARG A 66 6.09 9.65 -11.39
N ARG A 67 6.57 8.43 -11.25
CA ARG A 67 6.29 7.55 -10.11
C ARG A 67 7.52 7.49 -9.25
N LEU A 68 7.39 7.86 -7.99
CA LEU A 68 8.41 7.69 -6.98
C LEU A 68 7.98 6.55 -6.07
N SER A 69 8.85 5.56 -5.87
CA SER A 69 8.56 4.47 -4.94
C SER A 69 9.72 4.12 -4.03
N VAL A 70 9.39 3.55 -2.89
CA VAL A 70 10.33 2.84 -2.02
C VAL A 70 9.86 1.40 -1.85
N THR A 71 10.80 0.46 -1.90
CA THR A 71 10.57 -0.95 -1.53
C THR A 71 11.60 -1.39 -0.50
N THR A 72 11.19 -2.18 0.49
CA THR A 72 12.07 -2.78 1.50
C THR A 72 11.77 -4.26 1.58
N ASP A 73 12.79 -5.09 1.35
CA ASP A 73 12.69 -6.53 1.56
C ASP A 73 12.60 -6.78 3.08
N TYR A 74 11.49 -7.37 3.53
CA TYR A 74 11.16 -7.43 4.96
C TYR A 74 11.42 -8.80 5.56
N LEU A 75 10.80 -9.84 4.99
CA LEU A 75 10.98 -11.24 5.40
C LEU A 75 11.28 -12.09 4.18
N ARG A 76 12.07 -13.15 4.37
CA ARG A 76 12.36 -14.21 3.38
C ARG A 76 11.93 -15.58 3.88
N GLY A 77 11.91 -16.58 3.01
CA GLY A 77 11.53 -17.95 3.37
C GLY A 77 10.03 -18.10 3.65
N VAL A 78 9.22 -17.23 3.05
CA VAL A 78 7.76 -17.21 3.18
C VAL A 78 7.21 -18.25 2.22
N VAL A 79 6.94 -19.47 2.69
CA VAL A 79 6.32 -20.52 1.88
C VAL A 79 4.82 -20.28 1.71
N HIS A 80 4.23 -20.93 0.70
CA HIS A 80 2.85 -20.74 0.32
C HIS A 80 1.90 -21.40 1.35
N SER A 81 1.52 -20.66 2.39
CA SER A 81 0.34 -20.95 3.20
C SER A 81 -0.62 -19.76 3.11
N GLU A 82 -1.58 -19.84 2.19
CA GLU A 82 -2.48 -18.73 1.83
C GLU A 82 -3.16 -18.10 3.05
N GLY A 83 -3.66 -18.91 4.00
CA GLY A 83 -4.39 -18.40 5.16
C GLY A 83 -3.52 -17.65 6.17
N ASN A 84 -2.38 -18.23 6.57
CA ASN A 84 -1.55 -17.66 7.62
C ASN A 84 -0.79 -16.43 7.11
N VAL A 85 -0.14 -16.53 5.94
CA VAL A 85 0.58 -15.39 5.32
C VAL A 85 -0.37 -14.21 5.09
N ARG A 86 -1.61 -14.47 4.68
CA ARG A 86 -2.60 -13.43 4.45
C ARG A 86 -3.06 -12.75 5.74
N ALA A 87 -3.42 -13.51 6.77
CA ALA A 87 -3.86 -12.95 8.05
C ALA A 87 -2.82 -11.97 8.67
N LEU A 88 -1.56 -12.14 8.32
CA LEU A 88 -0.45 -11.30 8.76
C LEU A 88 -0.28 -10.07 7.91
N ILE A 89 -0.33 -10.20 6.59
CA ILE A 89 -0.43 -9.06 5.68
C ILE A 89 -1.59 -8.17 6.17
N ASP A 90 -2.72 -8.79 6.51
CA ASP A 90 -3.88 -8.08 7.04
C ASP A 90 -3.57 -7.36 8.36
N SER A 91 -2.94 -8.06 9.31
CA SER A 91 -2.50 -7.46 10.58
C SER A 91 -1.52 -6.29 10.38
N GLY A 92 -0.60 -6.42 9.42
CA GLY A 92 0.37 -5.39 9.07
C GLY A 92 -0.27 -4.17 8.42
N HIS A 93 -1.26 -4.35 7.55
CA HIS A 93 -2.03 -3.24 7.00
C HIS A 93 -2.89 -2.54 8.08
N VAL A 94 -3.47 -3.29 9.02
CA VAL A 94 -4.25 -2.72 10.13
C VAL A 94 -3.39 -1.91 11.10
N THR A 95 -2.18 -2.39 11.39
CA THR A 95 -1.29 -1.78 12.39
C THR A 95 -0.31 -0.76 11.81
N GLY A 96 -0.01 -0.87 10.52
CA GLY A 96 1.03 -0.11 9.84
C GLY A 96 0.50 0.96 8.90
N ALA A 97 -0.48 0.64 8.04
CA ALA A 97 -1.16 1.51 7.04
C ALA A 97 -0.33 2.58 6.28
N MET A 98 1.00 2.62 6.43
CA MET A 98 1.94 3.58 5.84
C MET A 98 2.73 2.96 4.68
N THR A 99 2.74 1.62 4.63
CA THR A 99 3.31 0.81 3.55
C THR A 99 2.34 -0.30 3.17
N ASN A 100 2.28 -0.64 1.88
CA ASN A 100 1.68 -1.89 1.44
C ASN A 100 2.64 -3.06 1.74
N ILE A 101 2.13 -4.15 2.31
CA ILE A 101 2.83 -5.43 2.45
C ILE A 101 2.33 -6.38 1.38
N LEU A 102 3.23 -6.89 0.55
CA LEU A 102 2.92 -7.92 -0.44
C LEU A 102 3.91 -9.08 -0.37
N ARG A 103 3.48 -10.22 -0.91
CA ARG A 103 4.37 -11.34 -1.17
C ARG A 103 4.89 -11.28 -2.60
N VAL A 104 6.20 -11.38 -2.77
CA VAL A 104 6.86 -11.61 -4.06
C VAL A 104 7.74 -12.83 -3.90
N ASP A 105 7.43 -13.88 -4.66
CA ASP A 105 8.11 -15.17 -4.56
C ASP A 105 8.10 -15.71 -3.11
N ASP A 106 9.28 -15.89 -2.50
CA ASP A 106 9.47 -16.35 -1.13
C ASP A 106 9.68 -15.19 -0.13
N ARG A 107 9.37 -13.96 -0.52
CA ARG A 107 9.61 -12.75 0.29
C ARG A 107 8.33 -12.00 0.62
N LEU A 108 8.31 -11.35 1.79
CA LEU A 108 7.41 -10.23 2.05
C LEU A 108 8.16 -8.92 1.82
N ILE A 109 7.56 -8.04 1.03
CA ILE A 109 8.11 -6.74 0.67
C ILE A 109 7.18 -5.66 1.21
N LEU A 110 7.76 -4.60 1.78
CA LEU A 110 7.06 -3.36 2.10
C LEU A 110 7.25 -2.40 0.93
N ARG A 111 6.17 -1.84 0.40
CA ARG A 111 6.26 -0.87 -0.69
C ARG A 111 5.33 0.32 -0.50
N THR A 112 5.79 1.46 -0.98
CA THR A 112 4.98 2.67 -1.12
C THR A 112 5.29 3.33 -2.45
N CYS A 113 4.25 3.84 -3.13
CA CYS A 113 4.40 4.60 -4.37
C CYS A 113 3.58 5.89 -4.33
N ALA A 114 4.10 6.92 -4.98
CA ALA A 114 3.41 8.19 -5.18
C ALA A 114 3.52 8.66 -6.65
N ALA A 115 2.46 9.30 -7.14
CA ALA A 115 2.43 10.01 -8.42
C ALA A 115 2.92 11.44 -8.22
N VAL A 116 4.02 11.80 -8.87
CA VAL A 116 4.76 13.05 -8.65
C VAL A 116 4.70 13.94 -9.88
N THR A 117 4.23 15.15 -9.70
CA THR A 117 4.27 16.28 -10.64
C THR A 117 5.08 17.42 -10.02
N ARG A 118 5.24 18.56 -10.72
CA ARG A 118 5.92 19.73 -10.13
C ARG A 118 5.11 20.36 -9.01
N GLU A 119 3.79 20.34 -9.16
CA GLU A 119 2.85 21.00 -8.25
C GLU A 119 2.72 20.28 -6.91
N ASN A 120 3.02 18.98 -6.87
CA ASN A 120 2.83 18.15 -5.67
C ASN A 120 4.12 17.52 -5.12
N GLU A 121 5.29 17.85 -5.68
CA GLU A 121 6.54 17.14 -5.37
C GLU A 121 6.87 17.11 -3.88
N ASP A 122 6.72 18.24 -3.19
CA ASP A 122 7.10 18.38 -1.78
C ASP A 122 6.29 17.44 -0.89
N GLN A 123 4.99 17.36 -1.17
CA GLN A 123 4.04 16.50 -0.48
C GLN A 123 4.30 15.02 -0.79
N GLN A 124 4.45 14.67 -2.06
CA GLN A 124 4.60 13.27 -2.47
C GLN A 124 5.93 12.67 -2.01
N VAL A 125 7.00 13.46 -2.08
CA VAL A 125 8.29 13.05 -1.52
C VAL A 125 8.19 12.93 0.00
N ALA A 126 7.45 13.81 0.70
CA ALA A 126 7.24 13.68 2.16
C ALA A 126 6.59 12.35 2.53
N VAL A 127 5.57 11.94 1.78
CA VAL A 127 4.87 10.67 2.01
C VAL A 127 5.79 9.47 1.77
N VAL A 128 6.54 9.44 0.66
CA VAL A 128 7.45 8.32 0.36
C VAL A 128 8.59 8.24 1.37
N VAL A 129 9.19 9.38 1.75
CA VAL A 129 10.23 9.45 2.78
C VAL A 129 9.68 8.97 4.13
N ALA A 130 8.45 9.36 4.48
CA ALA A 130 7.84 8.91 5.72
C ALA A 130 7.57 7.41 5.74
N ALA A 131 7.11 6.85 4.63
CA ALA A 131 6.92 5.41 4.48
C ALA A 131 8.25 4.65 4.56
N ALA A 132 9.33 5.17 3.96
CA ALA A 132 10.67 4.58 4.06
C ALA A 132 11.15 4.55 5.51
N MET A 133 10.97 5.64 6.25
CA MET A 133 11.33 5.69 7.67
C MET A 133 10.46 4.77 8.53
N ALA A 134 9.17 4.68 8.25
CA ALA A 134 8.29 3.73 8.92
C ALA A 134 8.71 2.28 8.64
N ALA A 135 8.99 1.92 7.38
CA ALA A 135 9.53 0.61 6.99
C ALA A 135 10.81 0.27 7.78
N HIS A 136 11.71 1.23 7.91
CA HIS A 136 12.96 1.05 8.62
C HIS A 136 12.78 0.85 10.12
N ILE A 137 12.09 1.79 10.78
CA ILE A 137 12.06 1.80 12.24
C ILE A 137 10.96 0.93 12.81
N VAL A 138 9.74 1.02 12.26
CA VAL A 138 8.62 0.24 12.78
C VAL A 138 8.82 -1.20 12.34
N PHE A 139 8.83 -1.46 11.05
CA PHE A 139 8.85 -2.84 10.58
C PHE A 139 10.20 -3.51 10.85
N GLY A 140 11.33 -2.85 10.55
CA GLY A 140 12.65 -3.40 10.80
C GLY A 140 12.89 -3.87 12.24
N ARG A 141 12.53 -3.07 13.26
CA ARG A 141 12.65 -3.46 14.67
C ARG A 141 11.74 -4.63 15.06
N PHE A 142 10.63 -4.81 14.36
CA PHE A 142 9.69 -5.91 14.62
C PHE A 142 9.92 -7.14 13.76
N ALA A 143 10.76 -7.10 12.71
CA ALA A 143 10.98 -8.20 11.76
C ALA A 143 11.26 -9.54 12.45
N ALA A 144 12.20 -9.56 13.41
CA ALA A 144 12.58 -10.78 14.12
C ALA A 144 11.45 -11.31 15.02
N LYS A 145 10.74 -10.40 15.72
CA LYS A 145 9.58 -10.77 16.54
C LYS A 145 8.44 -11.30 15.66
N TYR A 146 8.25 -10.70 14.50
CA TYR A 146 7.24 -11.08 13.52
C TYR A 146 7.53 -12.46 12.92
N ALA A 147 8.76 -12.69 12.45
CA ALA A 147 9.20 -14.00 12.01
C ALA A 147 9.07 -15.07 13.10
N SER A 148 9.39 -14.73 14.35
CA SER A 148 9.26 -15.66 15.49
C SER A 148 7.80 -15.99 15.82
N ALA A 149 6.91 -15.01 15.78
CA ALA A 149 5.47 -15.24 15.93
C ALA A 149 4.95 -16.19 14.83
N LEU A 150 5.47 -16.01 13.62
CA LEU A 150 5.12 -16.80 12.46
C LEU A 150 5.49 -18.27 12.55
N ARG A 151 6.74 -18.54 12.91
CA ARG A 151 7.23 -19.91 13.13
C ARG A 151 6.43 -20.67 14.17
N ARG A 152 5.84 -19.97 15.16
CA ARG A 152 5.01 -20.59 16.21
C ARG A 152 3.60 -20.96 15.74
N GLN A 153 3.10 -20.32 14.70
CA GLN A 153 1.75 -20.56 14.18
C GLN A 153 1.70 -21.66 13.13
N ASP A 154 2.80 -21.87 12.39
CA ASP A 154 2.85 -22.82 11.28
C ASP A 154 4.26 -23.40 11.13
N GLU A 155 4.42 -24.71 11.32
CA GLU A 155 5.71 -25.40 11.18
C GLU A 155 6.30 -25.26 9.77
N ARG A 156 5.45 -25.07 8.75
CA ARG A 156 5.92 -24.84 7.37
C ARG A 156 6.67 -23.51 7.25
N LEU A 157 6.41 -22.57 8.14
CA LEU A 157 7.09 -21.27 8.21
C LEU A 157 8.37 -21.31 9.06
N ALA A 158 8.89 -22.49 9.44
CA ALA A 158 10.14 -22.61 10.22
C ALA A 158 11.33 -21.86 9.57
N GLY A 159 11.37 -21.81 8.24
CA GLY A 159 12.41 -21.13 7.46
C GLY A 159 12.27 -19.61 7.36
N ILE A 160 11.15 -19.02 7.82
CA ILE A 160 10.92 -17.58 7.67
C ILE A 160 11.91 -16.77 8.50
N ALA A 161 12.53 -15.73 7.96
CA ALA A 161 13.49 -14.91 8.69
C ALA A 161 13.44 -13.44 8.23
N PRO A 162 13.91 -12.49 9.06
CA PRO A 162 14.20 -11.14 8.60
C PRO A 162 15.13 -11.16 7.39
N ASP A 163 14.79 -10.39 6.36
CA ASP A 163 15.59 -10.35 5.14
C ASP A 163 16.73 -9.32 5.24
N VAL A 164 17.64 -9.60 6.17
CA VAL A 164 18.79 -8.74 6.43
C VAL A 164 19.71 -8.74 5.20
N SER A 165 20.06 -7.54 4.74
CA SER A 165 20.92 -7.29 3.59
C SER A 165 22.14 -6.48 4.01
N GLN A 166 23.31 -6.88 3.52
CA GLN A 166 24.56 -6.16 3.75
C GLN A 166 24.88 -5.26 2.55
N HIS A 167 25.52 -4.13 2.81
CA HIS A 167 25.99 -3.27 1.73
C HIS A 167 27.10 -4.01 0.94
N PRO A 168 27.10 -4.00 -0.40
CA PRO A 168 28.00 -4.83 -1.20
C PRO A 168 29.49 -4.50 -1.01
N VAL A 169 29.81 -3.23 -0.69
CA VAL A 169 31.19 -2.77 -0.49
C VAL A 169 31.59 -2.71 0.99
N THR A 170 30.81 -2.06 1.83
CA THR A 170 31.13 -1.83 3.25
C THR A 170 30.70 -2.97 4.17
N GLY A 171 29.96 -3.96 3.66
CA GLY A 171 29.47 -5.10 4.44
C GLY A 171 28.38 -4.73 5.43
N GLN A 172 28.31 -5.46 6.55
CA GLN A 172 27.39 -5.15 7.64
C GLN A 172 27.90 -3.95 8.43
N ARG A 173 27.03 -2.96 8.64
CA ARG A 173 27.34 -1.81 9.49
C ARG A 173 27.41 -2.24 10.96
N THR A 174 28.44 -1.78 11.66
CA THR A 174 28.68 -2.07 13.09
C THR A 174 28.59 -0.84 14.00
N TRP A 175 28.47 0.37 13.44
CA TRP A 175 28.41 1.65 14.15
C TRP A 175 27.04 2.29 13.97
N TRP A 176 26.55 3.05 14.96
CA TRP A 176 25.20 3.67 14.97
C TRP A 176 25.07 4.88 14.02
N HIS A 177 23.94 5.04 13.32
CA HIS A 177 23.69 6.11 12.35
C HIS A 177 22.63 7.05 12.91
N PRO A 178 22.76 8.38 12.79
CA PRO A 178 21.77 9.34 13.31
C PRO A 178 20.33 9.07 12.89
N GLN A 179 20.14 8.56 11.67
CA GLN A 179 18.82 8.23 11.17
C GLN A 179 18.21 6.94 11.79
N ASP A 180 18.97 6.12 12.52
CA ASP A 180 18.42 5.01 13.31
C ASP A 180 17.49 5.51 14.44
N ASP A 181 17.70 6.76 14.88
CA ASP A 181 16.87 7.46 15.86
C ASP A 181 15.90 8.48 15.22
N ALA A 182 15.90 8.59 13.88
CA ALA A 182 15.01 9.51 13.15
C ALA A 182 13.53 9.32 13.52
N PHE A 183 13.13 8.10 13.89
CA PHE A 183 11.79 7.85 14.40
C PHE A 183 11.44 8.65 15.65
N HIS A 184 12.32 8.64 16.64
CA HIS A 184 12.07 9.36 17.89
C HIS A 184 12.22 10.87 17.68
N ALA A 185 13.22 11.29 16.90
CA ALA A 185 13.49 12.69 16.63
C ALA A 185 12.40 13.37 15.77
N ILE A 186 11.81 12.66 14.81
CA ILE A 186 10.89 13.23 13.82
C ILE A 186 9.46 12.77 14.08
N PHE A 187 9.18 11.47 13.98
CA PHE A 187 7.80 10.96 14.01
C PHE A 187 7.16 11.06 15.37
N ARG A 188 7.87 10.67 16.44
CA ARG A 188 7.32 10.78 17.80
C ARG A 188 7.06 12.24 18.16
N ALA A 189 8.05 13.11 17.97
CA ALA A 189 7.94 14.53 18.30
C ALA A 189 6.79 15.21 17.53
N GLN A 190 6.70 15.01 16.22
CA GLN A 190 5.66 15.64 15.39
C GLN A 190 4.29 14.97 15.53
N GLY A 191 4.26 13.69 15.88
CA GLY A 191 3.03 12.92 16.11
C GLY A 191 2.48 13.03 17.54
N GLU A 192 3.14 13.73 18.45
CA GLU A 192 2.69 13.87 19.84
C GLU A 192 1.41 14.71 19.97
N ARG A 193 1.22 15.69 19.07
CA ARG A 193 0.07 16.60 19.07
C ARG A 193 -0.53 16.72 17.68
N PRO A 194 -1.83 17.04 17.55
CA PRO A 194 -2.41 17.47 16.27
C PRO A 194 -1.67 18.67 15.69
N LEU A 195 -1.68 18.80 14.37
CA LEU A 195 -1.13 19.98 13.70
C LEU A 195 -2.02 21.21 13.95
N GLU A 196 -1.38 22.36 14.12
CA GLU A 196 -2.02 23.64 14.41
C GLU A 196 -1.70 24.69 13.33
N GLY A 197 -2.44 25.80 13.34
CA GLY A 197 -2.22 26.92 12.42
C GLY A 197 -2.35 26.52 10.94
N GLU A 198 -1.42 27.00 10.11
CA GLU A 198 -1.41 26.78 8.65
C GLU A 198 -1.15 25.31 8.25
N GLN A 199 -0.63 24.49 9.16
CA GLN A 199 -0.39 23.06 8.92
C GLN A 199 -1.57 22.19 9.32
N ARG A 200 -2.60 22.77 9.95
CA ARG A 200 -3.80 22.04 10.36
C ARG A 200 -4.54 21.55 9.11
N LEU A 201 -4.78 20.24 9.06
CA LEU A 201 -5.62 19.62 8.04
C LEU A 201 -7.06 20.16 8.14
N SER A 202 -7.62 20.59 7.01
CA SER A 202 -8.98 21.13 6.93
C SER A 202 -9.89 20.19 6.14
N LEU A 203 -10.66 19.36 6.85
CA LEU A 203 -11.66 18.51 6.19
C LEU A 203 -12.82 19.33 5.61
N THR A 204 -13.01 20.58 6.06
CA THR A 204 -13.94 21.54 5.44
C THR A 204 -13.56 21.84 4.00
N THR A 205 -12.27 22.08 3.73
CA THR A 205 -11.76 22.35 2.38
C THR A 205 -11.94 21.14 1.46
N VAL A 206 -11.82 19.92 1.99
CA VAL A 206 -12.15 18.70 1.23
C VAL A 206 -13.61 18.69 0.84
N THR A 207 -14.52 18.98 1.77
CA THR A 207 -15.96 19.01 1.51
C THR A 207 -16.35 20.05 0.47
N GLU A 208 -15.82 21.27 0.55
CA GLU A 208 -16.08 22.32 -0.44
C GLU A 208 -15.71 21.87 -1.85
N ARG A 209 -14.55 21.21 -1.99
CA ARG A 209 -14.10 20.68 -3.28
C ARG A 209 -14.94 19.50 -3.76
N LEU A 210 -15.34 18.59 -2.88
CA LEU A 210 -16.11 17.39 -3.27
C LEU A 210 -17.60 17.65 -3.51
N ARG A 211 -18.19 18.66 -2.86
CA ARG A 211 -19.58 19.07 -3.11
C ARG A 211 -19.77 19.66 -4.50
N ALA A 212 -18.73 20.28 -5.07
CA ALA A 212 -18.74 20.72 -6.46
C ALA A 212 -18.85 19.54 -7.45
N ASP A 213 -18.50 18.33 -7.01
CA ASP A 213 -18.54 17.10 -7.80
C ASP A 213 -19.82 16.24 -7.52
N ASP A 214 -20.89 16.84 -6.98
CA ASP A 214 -22.19 16.22 -6.66
C ASP A 214 -22.14 14.97 -5.76
N ARG A 215 -21.10 14.84 -4.92
CA ARG A 215 -20.98 13.70 -3.97
C ARG A 215 -21.80 13.91 -2.70
N ARG A 216 -22.33 12.82 -2.13
CA ARG A 216 -22.95 12.83 -0.79
C ARG A 216 -21.85 12.85 0.28
N VAL A 217 -21.84 13.91 1.09
CA VAL A 217 -20.80 14.17 2.09
C VAL A 217 -21.43 14.44 3.45
N SER A 218 -20.94 13.76 4.49
CA SER A 218 -21.38 13.94 5.89
C SER A 218 -20.20 14.15 6.84
N PHE A 219 -20.43 14.91 7.92
CA PHE A 219 -19.45 15.17 8.97
C PHE A 219 -19.86 14.52 10.29
N GLN A 220 -18.87 14.08 11.07
CA GLN A 220 -19.07 13.54 12.41
C GLN A 220 -18.23 14.29 13.47
N GLU A 221 -18.74 14.28 14.71
CA GLU A 221 -18.19 14.76 15.99
C GLU A 221 -17.75 16.24 16.13
N ALA A 222 -17.10 16.86 15.15
CA ALA A 222 -16.78 18.30 15.13
C ALA A 222 -16.10 18.75 13.82
N GLY A 223 -16.18 17.97 12.73
CA GLY A 223 -15.42 18.25 11.51
C GLY A 223 -14.04 17.60 11.46
N ASP A 224 -13.69 16.76 12.44
CA ASP A 224 -12.44 15.99 12.47
C ASP A 224 -12.56 14.60 11.83
N VAL A 225 -13.79 14.19 11.48
CA VAL A 225 -14.07 13.00 10.68
C VAL A 225 -15.00 13.39 9.55
N LEU A 226 -14.58 13.08 8.34
CA LEU A 226 -15.33 13.28 7.10
C LEU A 226 -15.65 11.93 6.50
N THR A 227 -16.92 11.69 6.22
CA THR A 227 -17.38 10.50 5.51
C THR A 227 -17.99 10.93 4.18
N VAL A 228 -17.46 10.37 3.09
CA VAL A 228 -18.01 10.51 1.75
C VAL A 228 -18.60 9.16 1.38
N SER A 229 -19.88 9.12 1.01
CA SER A 229 -20.54 7.88 0.65
C SER A 229 -21.26 7.99 -0.68
N GLY A 230 -21.52 6.84 -1.29
CA GLY A 230 -22.26 6.75 -2.54
C GLY A 230 -22.39 5.33 -3.02
N GLU A 231 -22.84 5.20 -4.25
CA GLU A 231 -23.05 3.91 -4.92
C GLU A 231 -22.44 3.99 -6.32
N LYS A 232 -21.84 2.89 -6.78
CA LYS A 232 -21.40 2.70 -8.17
C LYS A 232 -21.70 1.27 -8.58
N SER A 233 -22.52 1.10 -9.61
CA SER A 233 -22.88 -0.23 -10.16
C SER A 233 -23.34 -1.24 -9.09
N GLY A 234 -24.15 -0.81 -8.12
CA GLY A 234 -24.63 -1.66 -7.02
C GLY A 234 -23.61 -1.91 -5.89
N TRP A 235 -22.40 -1.36 -5.99
CA TRP A 235 -21.44 -1.29 -4.89
C TRP A 235 -21.68 -0.03 -4.07
N ASP A 236 -21.99 -0.20 -2.79
CA ASP A 236 -21.93 0.93 -1.86
C ASP A 236 -20.47 1.19 -1.48
N TYR A 237 -20.11 2.45 -1.33
CA TYR A 237 -18.79 2.84 -0.84
C TYR A 237 -18.88 3.85 0.29
N GLU A 238 -17.88 3.79 1.18
CA GLU A 238 -17.60 4.80 2.18
C GLU A 238 -16.11 5.14 2.15
N LEU A 239 -15.79 6.41 1.99
CA LEU A 239 -14.44 6.95 2.16
C LEU A 239 -14.43 7.80 3.43
N ASN A 240 -13.64 7.38 4.42
CA ASN A 240 -13.49 8.08 5.68
C ASN A 240 -12.13 8.75 5.76
N LEU A 241 -12.10 10.05 6.05
CA LEU A 241 -10.90 10.79 6.44
C LEU A 241 -11.03 11.15 7.91
N ASN A 242 -10.03 10.77 8.72
CA ASN A 242 -10.07 10.90 10.17
C ASN A 242 -8.74 11.46 10.68
N ILE A 243 -8.78 12.65 11.26
CA ILE A 243 -7.61 13.32 11.86
C ILE A 243 -7.51 13.11 13.38
N ARG A 244 -8.51 12.48 14.01
CA ARG A 244 -8.50 12.09 15.44
C ARG A 244 -7.81 10.76 15.68
N ARG A 245 -7.90 9.84 14.72
CA ARG A 245 -7.35 8.48 14.86
C ARG A 245 -5.83 8.55 14.94
N ARG A 246 -5.30 8.13 16.09
CA ARG A 246 -3.86 8.06 16.34
C ARG A 246 -3.32 6.72 15.86
N HIS A 247 -2.17 6.76 15.19
CA HIS A 247 -1.40 5.57 14.89
C HIS A 247 -0.59 5.14 16.12
N PRO A 248 -0.56 3.84 16.47
CA PRO A 248 0.10 3.37 17.69
C PRO A 248 1.61 3.67 17.73
N ALA A 249 2.30 3.57 16.59
CA ALA A 249 3.72 3.89 16.48
C ALA A 249 4.04 5.39 16.32
N VAL A 250 3.38 6.09 15.38
CA VAL A 250 3.78 7.43 14.94
C VAL A 250 2.84 8.56 15.40
N GLY A 251 1.81 8.26 16.21
CA GLY A 251 0.96 9.27 16.81
C GLY A 251 -0.07 9.90 15.85
N HIS A 252 -0.18 11.22 15.86
CA HIS A 252 -1.15 11.98 15.08
C HIS A 252 -0.79 12.05 13.58
N GLY A 253 -1.83 12.17 12.76
CA GLY A 253 -1.74 12.20 11.31
C GLY A 253 -3.13 12.17 10.67
N LEU A 254 -3.16 11.92 9.37
CA LEU A 254 -4.37 11.68 8.60
C LEU A 254 -4.54 10.18 8.39
N TYR A 255 -5.60 9.60 8.95
CA TYR A 255 -6.04 8.26 8.60
C TYR A 255 -7.11 8.33 7.52
N VAL A 256 -6.97 7.51 6.48
CA VAL A 256 -7.92 7.39 5.37
C VAL A 256 -8.32 5.93 5.26
N ASP A 257 -9.62 5.65 5.19
CA ASP A 257 -10.08 4.32 4.82
C ASP A 257 -11.12 4.37 3.72
N LEU A 258 -10.94 3.55 2.70
CA LEU A 258 -11.94 3.27 1.68
C LEU A 258 -12.57 1.92 1.98
N ARG A 259 -13.90 1.88 2.08
CA ARG A 259 -14.70 0.69 2.24
C ARG A 259 -15.55 0.51 1.00
N LEU A 260 -15.49 -0.68 0.41
CA LEU A 260 -16.39 -1.13 -0.64
C LEU A 260 -17.26 -2.25 -0.08
N PHE A 261 -18.56 -2.09 -0.17
CA PHE A 261 -19.53 -3.10 0.24
C PHE A 261 -20.02 -3.84 -1.00
N PRO A 262 -19.62 -5.10 -1.19
CA PRO A 262 -20.04 -5.87 -2.35
C PRO A 262 -21.57 -6.00 -2.42
N PRO A 263 -22.15 -6.00 -3.63
CA PRO A 263 -23.56 -6.33 -3.83
C PRO A 263 -23.83 -7.79 -3.44
N PRO A 264 -25.09 -8.18 -3.14
CA PRO A 264 -25.44 -9.57 -2.80
C PRO A 264 -25.08 -10.58 -3.90
N THR A 265 -24.92 -10.12 -5.14
CA THR A 265 -24.51 -10.93 -6.30
C THR A 265 -23.01 -11.17 -6.37
N PHE A 266 -22.21 -10.53 -5.50
CA PHE A 266 -20.78 -10.74 -5.46
C PHE A 266 -20.47 -12.10 -4.80
N PRO A 267 -19.72 -13.00 -5.48
CA PRO A 267 -19.32 -14.28 -4.97
C PRO A 267 -18.38 -14.08 -3.79
N GLU A 268 -18.81 -14.62 -2.66
CA GLU A 268 -17.95 -14.92 -1.54
C GLU A 268 -17.45 -16.38 -1.66
N PRO A 269 -16.27 -16.73 -1.11
CA PRO A 269 -15.33 -15.86 -0.37
C PRO A 269 -14.36 -15.09 -1.29
N VAL A 270 -13.90 -13.93 -0.81
CA VAL A 270 -12.78 -13.19 -1.45
C VAL A 270 -11.48 -13.92 -1.14
N SER A 271 -10.74 -14.31 -2.20
CA SER A 271 -9.43 -14.95 -2.06
C SER A 271 -8.32 -13.95 -1.75
N GLY A 272 -7.23 -14.44 -1.13
CA GLY A 272 -6.03 -13.63 -0.93
C GLY A 272 -5.35 -13.25 -2.25
N GLU A 273 -5.53 -14.04 -3.31
CA GLU A 273 -5.07 -13.73 -4.66
C GLU A 273 -5.76 -12.47 -5.20
N LEU A 274 -7.09 -12.37 -5.09
CA LEU A 274 -7.84 -11.20 -5.53
C LEU A 274 -7.36 -9.92 -4.84
N LEU A 275 -7.12 -9.98 -3.52
CA LEU A 275 -6.59 -8.82 -2.78
C LEU A 275 -5.19 -8.43 -3.27
N SER A 276 -4.35 -9.42 -3.57
CA SER A 276 -3.01 -9.19 -4.12
C SER A 276 -3.06 -8.60 -5.53
N GLU A 277 -4.01 -9.02 -6.36
CA GLU A 277 -4.26 -8.45 -7.68
C GLU A 277 -4.72 -7.00 -7.60
N LEU A 278 -5.63 -6.67 -6.67
CA LEU A 278 -6.05 -5.28 -6.42
C LEU A 278 -4.89 -4.40 -5.94
N ASP A 279 -3.99 -4.94 -5.12
CA ASP A 279 -2.78 -4.25 -4.66
C ASP A 279 -1.78 -4.02 -5.81
N GLU A 280 -1.56 -5.01 -6.67
CA GLU A 280 -0.76 -4.90 -7.89
C GLU A 280 -1.35 -3.90 -8.89
N LEU A 281 -2.68 -3.90 -9.03
CA LEU A 281 -3.38 -2.95 -9.88
C LEU A 281 -3.16 -1.54 -9.36
N GLY A 282 -3.39 -1.28 -8.07
CA GLY A 282 -3.16 0.03 -7.46
C GLY A 282 -1.72 0.54 -7.62
N TRP A 283 -0.73 -0.35 -7.62
CA TRP A 283 0.67 0.01 -7.89
C TRP A 283 0.90 0.51 -9.31
N ARG A 284 0.23 -0.09 -10.30
CA ARG A 284 0.43 0.17 -11.74
C ARG A 284 -0.57 1.18 -12.30
N HIS A 285 -1.68 1.41 -11.60
CA HIS A 285 -2.81 2.15 -12.13
C HIS A 285 -2.48 3.65 -12.26
N LYS A 286 -2.73 4.21 -13.45
CA LYS A 286 -2.29 5.56 -13.83
C LYS A 286 -2.85 6.67 -12.94
N VAL A 287 -4.08 6.53 -12.44
CA VAL A 287 -4.75 7.56 -11.62
C VAL A 287 -4.44 7.47 -10.13
N THR A 288 -3.77 6.40 -9.67
CA THR A 288 -3.43 6.27 -8.25
C THR A 288 -2.39 7.32 -7.88
N ALA A 289 -2.77 8.30 -7.07
CA ALA A 289 -1.88 9.34 -6.60
C ALA A 289 -0.99 8.85 -5.45
N LEU A 290 -1.54 8.02 -4.56
CA LEU A 290 -0.90 7.57 -3.33
C LEU A 290 -1.16 6.08 -3.11
N HIS A 291 -0.12 5.28 -2.89
CA HIS A 291 -0.24 3.88 -2.55
C HIS A 291 0.62 3.55 -1.32
N THR A 292 0.04 3.80 -0.15
CA THR A 292 0.63 3.60 1.19
C THR A 292 -0.04 2.48 1.99
N GLY A 293 -1.12 1.89 1.47
CA GLY A 293 -1.92 0.85 2.13
C GLY A 293 -2.07 -0.39 1.27
N GLY A 294 -2.83 -1.37 1.76
CA GLY A 294 -3.21 -2.53 0.97
C GLY A 294 -4.64 -2.98 1.24
N TRP A 295 -5.23 -3.68 0.28
CA TRP A 295 -6.61 -4.15 0.39
C TRP A 295 -6.75 -5.22 1.47
N LEU A 296 -7.87 -5.21 2.18
CA LEU A 296 -8.25 -6.13 3.25
C LEU A 296 -9.65 -6.65 2.99
N TYR A 297 -9.96 -7.85 3.48
CA TYR A 297 -11.30 -8.42 3.43
C TYR A 297 -11.85 -8.64 4.84
N TYR A 298 -13.03 -8.09 5.11
CA TYR A 298 -13.76 -8.30 6.35
C TYR A 298 -15.07 -9.03 6.02
N PRO A 299 -15.16 -10.35 6.27
CA PRO A 299 -16.42 -11.08 6.08
C PRO A 299 -17.46 -10.60 7.09
N ALA A 300 -18.72 -10.53 6.65
CA ALA A 300 -19.85 -10.32 7.55
C ALA A 300 -19.88 -11.40 8.66
N PRO A 301 -19.86 -11.05 9.95
CA PRO A 301 -20.20 -12.01 10.98
C PRO A 301 -21.69 -12.34 10.86
N PHE A 302 -22.04 -13.62 10.91
CA PHE A 302 -23.43 -14.07 10.91
C PHE A 302 -23.98 -14.16 12.34
N ARG A 303 -25.27 -13.85 12.51
CA ARG A 303 -26.08 -14.25 13.66
C ARG A 303 -27.10 -15.28 13.21
N THR A 304 -27.29 -16.33 13.98
CA THR A 304 -28.43 -17.24 13.79
C THR A 304 -29.67 -16.58 14.36
N VAL A 305 -30.70 -16.43 13.54
CA VAL A 305 -32.05 -16.04 13.95
C VAL A 305 -32.96 -17.25 13.78
N VAL A 306 -33.56 -17.71 14.87
CA VAL A 306 -34.57 -18.77 14.83
C VAL A 306 -35.91 -18.12 14.61
N ASP A 307 -36.59 -18.46 13.52
CA ASP A 307 -37.98 -18.06 13.33
C ASP A 307 -38.85 -18.82 14.35
N PRO A 308 -39.53 -18.11 15.28
CA PRO A 308 -40.32 -18.74 16.33
C PRO A 308 -41.53 -19.51 15.81
N SER A 309 -41.97 -19.26 14.57
CA SER A 309 -43.14 -19.91 13.96
C SER A 309 -42.78 -21.20 13.19
N THR A 310 -41.57 -21.28 12.66
CA THR A 310 -41.13 -22.42 11.83
C THR A 310 -39.99 -23.21 12.45
N SER A 311 -39.38 -22.71 13.53
CA SER A 311 -38.13 -23.24 14.11
C SER A 311 -36.98 -23.33 13.09
N GLN A 312 -37.09 -22.64 11.95
CA GLN A 312 -36.01 -22.56 10.98
C GLN A 312 -34.95 -21.59 11.46
N GLU A 313 -33.71 -22.04 11.44
CA GLU A 313 -32.54 -21.21 11.65
C GLU A 313 -32.20 -20.47 10.34
N THR A 314 -32.21 -19.14 10.38
CA THR A 314 -31.72 -18.29 9.30
C THR A 314 -30.47 -17.56 9.77
N LEU A 315 -29.36 -17.72 9.06
CA LEU A 315 -28.16 -16.93 9.30
C LEU A 315 -28.33 -15.54 8.67
N LEU A 316 -28.37 -14.50 9.49
CA LEU A 316 -28.40 -13.11 9.05
C LEU A 316 -27.05 -12.44 9.30
N PRO A 317 -26.48 -11.70 8.33
CA PRO A 317 -25.28 -10.92 8.57
C PRO A 317 -25.55 -9.80 9.60
N VAL A 318 -24.70 -9.68 10.63
CA VAL A 318 -24.75 -8.63 11.67
C VAL A 318 -24.11 -7.33 11.18
N LYS A 319 -23.11 -7.45 10.31
CA LYS A 319 -22.50 -6.35 9.54
C LYS A 319 -22.40 -6.78 8.09
N ARG A 320 -22.28 -5.84 7.16
CA ARG A 320 -22.04 -6.14 5.75
C ARG A 320 -20.58 -6.56 5.56
N THR A 321 -20.37 -7.54 4.68
CA THR A 321 -19.05 -7.86 4.14
C THR A 321 -18.45 -6.60 3.53
N MET A 322 -17.14 -6.40 3.65
CA MET A 322 -16.47 -5.25 3.03
C MET A 322 -15.05 -5.56 2.57
N LEU A 323 -14.66 -4.90 1.49
CA LEU A 323 -13.26 -4.68 1.13
C LEU A 323 -12.81 -3.35 1.74
N LEU A 324 -11.71 -3.35 2.47
CA LEU A 324 -11.16 -2.17 3.14
C LEU A 324 -9.78 -1.85 2.57
N TYR A 325 -9.51 -0.60 2.26
CA TYR A 325 -8.18 -0.10 1.94
C TYR A 325 -7.81 1.01 2.93
N PRO A 326 -7.02 0.71 3.97
CA PRO A 326 -6.56 1.71 4.95
C PRO A 326 -5.24 2.36 4.51
N GLY A 327 -5.13 3.66 4.70
CA GLY A 327 -3.91 4.44 4.55
C GLY A 327 -3.71 5.38 5.74
N PHE A 328 -2.48 5.58 6.17
CA PHE A 328 -2.12 6.51 7.22
C PHE A 328 -0.96 7.41 6.78
N TYR A 329 -1.13 8.70 6.99
CA TYR A 329 -0.14 9.72 6.68
C TYR A 329 0.24 10.45 7.99
N PRO A 330 1.43 10.18 8.56
CA PRO A 330 1.85 10.80 9.80
C PRO A 330 2.01 12.31 9.63
N ASN A 331 1.90 13.07 10.74
CA ASN A 331 2.13 14.52 10.74
C ASN A 331 3.44 14.93 10.04
N ALA A 332 4.49 14.11 10.13
CA ALA A 332 5.76 14.35 9.43
C ALA A 332 5.65 14.42 7.90
N ALA A 333 4.67 13.72 7.33
CA ALA A 333 4.36 13.72 5.91
C ALA A 333 3.34 14.79 5.52
N VAL A 334 2.68 15.45 6.47
CA VAL A 334 1.61 16.39 6.16
C VAL A 334 2.18 17.66 5.52
N ARG A 335 1.59 18.02 4.39
CA ARG A 335 1.74 19.29 3.69
C ARG A 335 0.35 19.83 3.35
N PRO A 336 0.17 21.14 3.17
CA PRO A 336 -1.11 21.71 2.79
C PRO A 336 -1.70 21.02 1.55
N GLY A 337 -2.95 20.56 1.64
CA GLY A 337 -3.64 19.89 0.53
C GLY A 337 -3.49 18.36 0.48
N LEU A 338 -2.79 17.75 1.44
CA LEU A 338 -2.68 16.30 1.54
C LEU A 338 -4.04 15.63 1.70
N GLU A 339 -4.92 16.20 2.54
CA GLU A 339 -6.28 15.71 2.77
C GLU A 339 -7.12 15.70 1.49
N VAL A 340 -6.97 16.71 0.63
CA VAL A 340 -7.64 16.78 -0.66
C VAL A 340 -7.08 15.73 -1.62
N THR A 341 -5.75 15.57 -1.63
CA THR A 341 -5.07 14.58 -2.48
C THR A 341 -5.48 13.16 -2.07
N ALA A 342 -5.51 12.87 -0.77
CA ALA A 342 -5.88 11.56 -0.25
C ALA A 342 -7.37 11.26 -0.47
N ALA A 343 -8.25 12.26 -0.35
CA ALA A 343 -9.67 12.09 -0.68
C ALA A 343 -9.87 11.75 -2.17
N ARG A 344 -9.20 12.48 -3.07
CA ARG A 344 -9.25 12.23 -4.52
C ARG A 344 -8.67 10.86 -4.88
N ASP A 345 -7.55 10.46 -4.27
CA ASP A 345 -7.00 9.12 -4.46
C ASP A 345 -7.99 8.03 -4.03
N GLY A 346 -8.63 8.20 -2.86
CA GLY A 346 -9.62 7.27 -2.34
C GLY A 346 -10.83 7.11 -3.28
N LEU A 347 -11.36 8.21 -3.82
CA LEU A 347 -12.47 8.16 -4.78
C LEU A 347 -12.04 7.57 -6.12
N ALA A 348 -10.90 7.98 -6.67
CA ALA A 348 -10.39 7.41 -7.91
C ALA A 348 -10.11 5.91 -7.76
N ARG A 349 -9.61 5.49 -6.59
CA ARG A 349 -9.42 4.09 -6.20
C ARG A 349 -10.70 3.31 -6.16
N MET A 350 -11.75 3.87 -5.57
CA MET A 350 -13.08 3.26 -5.61
C MET A 350 -13.52 3.04 -7.06
N GLU A 351 -13.39 4.05 -7.92
CA GLU A 351 -13.86 3.95 -9.30
C GLU A 351 -13.16 2.84 -10.08
N TRP A 352 -11.82 2.84 -10.14
CA TRP A 352 -11.11 1.82 -10.91
C TRP A 352 -11.19 0.42 -10.28
N ALA A 353 -11.27 0.31 -8.95
CA ALA A 353 -11.37 -0.98 -8.29
C ALA A 353 -12.72 -1.64 -8.58
N VAL A 354 -13.81 -0.88 -8.50
CA VAL A 354 -15.15 -1.36 -8.87
C VAL A 354 -15.18 -1.75 -10.34
N ASP A 355 -14.71 -0.89 -11.25
CA ASP A 355 -14.70 -1.18 -12.69
C ASP A 355 -13.92 -2.47 -13.01
N TRP A 356 -12.79 -2.69 -12.35
CA TRP A 356 -11.99 -3.91 -12.52
C TRP A 356 -12.68 -5.16 -11.96
N LEU A 357 -13.28 -5.06 -10.76
CA LEU A 357 -14.00 -6.17 -10.13
C LEU A 357 -15.23 -6.62 -10.94
N GLU A 358 -15.84 -5.70 -11.69
CA GLU A 358 -16.92 -6.00 -12.63
C GLU A 358 -16.40 -6.59 -13.94
N ALA A 359 -15.37 -5.97 -14.52
CA ALA A 359 -14.80 -6.39 -15.80
C ALA A 359 -14.18 -7.79 -15.76
N GLY A 360 -13.55 -8.17 -14.63
CA GLY A 360 -12.96 -9.50 -14.40
C GLY A 360 -13.96 -10.66 -14.49
N ARG A 361 -15.27 -10.37 -14.61
CA ARG A 361 -16.35 -11.37 -14.76
C ARG A 361 -17.07 -11.33 -16.09
N SER A 362 -16.79 -10.34 -16.93
CA SER A 362 -17.31 -10.28 -18.31
C SER A 362 -16.45 -11.09 -19.29
N ALA A 363 -15.28 -11.57 -18.86
CA ALA A 363 -14.49 -12.53 -19.63
C ALA A 363 -14.98 -13.96 -19.34
N PRO A 364 -15.44 -14.73 -20.35
CA PRO A 364 -15.71 -16.15 -20.15
C PRO A 364 -14.41 -16.82 -19.71
N GLN A 365 -14.44 -17.49 -18.54
CA GLN A 365 -13.32 -18.32 -18.10
C GLN A 365 -12.95 -19.28 -19.24
N PRO A 366 -11.66 -19.35 -19.66
CA PRO A 366 -11.24 -20.40 -20.56
C PRO A 366 -11.44 -21.72 -19.82
N ARG A 367 -12.41 -22.52 -20.29
CA ARG A 367 -12.61 -23.89 -19.85
C ARG A 367 -11.27 -24.61 -19.94
N GLY A 368 -10.95 -25.35 -18.88
CA GLY A 368 -9.67 -25.98 -18.64
C GLY A 368 -9.08 -26.69 -19.85
N GLY A 369 -7.77 -26.49 -20.01
CA GLY A 369 -6.94 -27.21 -20.96
C GLY A 369 -5.49 -27.05 -20.54
N SER A 370 -5.09 -27.73 -19.46
CA SER A 370 -3.66 -27.89 -19.15
C SER A 370 -2.96 -28.53 -20.36
N PRO A 371 -1.95 -27.91 -20.97
CA PRO A 371 -1.07 -28.64 -21.85
C PRO A 371 -0.14 -29.48 -20.96
N ARG A 372 -0.34 -30.80 -20.96
CA ARG A 372 0.65 -31.76 -20.46
C ARG A 372 1.98 -31.52 -21.20
N PRO A 373 3.13 -31.49 -20.51
CA PRO A 373 4.42 -31.51 -21.18
C PRO A 373 4.62 -32.92 -21.77
N SER A 374 4.42 -33.06 -23.08
CA SER A 374 4.88 -34.24 -23.82
C SER A 374 6.38 -34.12 -24.02
N GLY A 375 7.09 -35.19 -23.63
CA GLY A 375 8.54 -35.22 -23.60
C GLY A 375 9.18 -35.18 -24.98
N ARG A 376 10.46 -34.80 -24.98
CA ARG A 376 11.40 -35.24 -26.00
C ARG A 376 12.67 -35.75 -25.33
N SER A 377 12.83 -37.06 -25.42
CA SER A 377 14.07 -37.77 -25.23
C SER A 377 15.09 -37.32 -26.28
N CYS A 378 16.28 -36.91 -25.85
CA CYS A 378 17.45 -36.91 -26.73
C CYS A 378 18.20 -38.24 -26.50
N ALA A 379 18.18 -39.10 -27.52
CA ALA A 379 19.08 -40.22 -27.62
C ALA A 379 19.58 -40.35 -29.07
N CYS A 380 20.89 -40.65 -29.16
CA CYS A 380 21.65 -41.14 -30.33
C CYS A 380 22.07 -40.09 -31.38
N ARG A 381 23.24 -40.15 -32.01
CA ARG A 381 24.44 -41.02 -31.94
C ARG A 381 25.51 -40.35 -32.83
N GLY A 382 26.78 -40.58 -32.52
CA GLY A 382 27.90 -40.19 -33.38
C GLY A 382 28.16 -41.15 -34.55
N SER A 383 28.96 -40.66 -35.51
CA SER A 383 29.86 -41.35 -36.45
C SER A 383 30.21 -40.32 -37.54
N ARG A 384 31.44 -40.05 -37.98
CA ARG A 384 32.74 -40.72 -37.92
C ARG A 384 33.85 -39.71 -37.66
#